data_AF-A0A0B6YBP6-F1
#
_entry.id   AF-A0A0B6YBP6-F1
#
_cell.length_a   1.000
_cell.length_b   1.000
_cell.length_c   1.000
_cell.angle_alpha   90.00
_cell.angle_beta   90.00
_cell.angle_gamma   90.00
#
_symmetry.space_group_name_H-M   'P 1'
#
loop_
_entity.id
_entity.type
_entity.pdbx_description
1 polymer ?
#
loop_
_entity_poly.entity_id
_entity_poly.type
_entity_poly.pdbx_seq_one_letter_code
_entity_poly.pdbx_strand_id
1 'polypeptide(L)'
;KSDVWSFGVLMYEIITYGKVPYPGMAGSEVLQMVEKGRRMSKPTSGPIEVPDSYFDKMLKCWNRSPEDRPTFESLRYFFDDYFVSIEPNYRDMDEM
;
A
#
# COMPACT_ATOMS: atom_id res chain seq x y z
N LYS A 1 4.33 -4.35 15.56
CA LYS A 1 3.81 -3.51 14.46
C LYS A 1 3.06 -4.35 13.41
N SER A 2 2.04 -5.12 13.83
CA SER A 2 1.15 -5.87 12.93
C SER A 2 0.20 -4.95 12.17
N ASP A 3 -0.29 -3.89 12.81
CA ASP A 3 -1.29 -3.00 12.21
C ASP A 3 -0.72 -2.23 11.01
N VAL A 4 0.58 -1.92 11.04
CA VAL A 4 1.29 -1.32 9.89
C VAL A 4 1.32 -2.28 8.70
N TRP A 5 1.42 -3.59 8.94
CA TRP A 5 1.31 -4.58 7.86
C TRP A 5 -0.08 -4.55 7.23
N SER A 6 -1.11 -4.62 8.08
CA SER A 6 -2.52 -4.55 7.65
C SER A 6 -2.81 -3.25 6.91
N PHE A 7 -2.21 -2.13 7.34
CA PHE A 7 -2.31 -0.86 6.64
C PHE A 7 -1.67 -0.91 5.25
N GLY A 8 -0.54 -1.59 5.06
CA GLY A 8 0.01 -1.84 3.72
C GLY A 8 -0.94 -2.64 2.83
N VAL A 9 -1.70 -3.59 3.41
CA VAL A 9 -2.77 -4.31 2.68
C VAL A 9 -3.92 -3.36 2.33
N LEU A 10 -4.33 -2.50 3.27
CA LEU A 10 -5.34 -1.48 3.01
C LEU A 10 -4.92 -0.50 1.89
N MET A 11 -3.65 -0.10 1.84
CA MET A 11 -3.11 0.71 0.73
C MET A 11 -3.30 0.01 -0.63
N TYR A 12 -3.07 -1.30 -0.70
CA TYR A 12 -3.36 -2.10 -1.91
C TYR A 12 -4.86 -2.04 -2.26
N GLU A 13 -5.73 -2.25 -1.28
CA GLU A 13 -7.18 -2.23 -1.49
C GLU A 13 -7.63 -0.86 -2.00
N ILE A 14 -7.14 0.24 -1.43
CA ILE A 14 -7.47 1.61 -1.85
C ILE A 14 -7.06 1.83 -3.32
N ILE A 15 -5.79 1.60 -3.66
CA ILE A 15 -5.29 1.93 -5.01
C ILE A 15 -5.86 1.01 -6.09
N THR A 16 -6.36 -0.16 -5.71
CA THR A 16 -6.99 -1.11 -6.62
C THR A 16 -8.51 -1.05 -6.61
N TYR A 17 -9.13 -0.09 -5.91
CA TYR A 17 -10.57 0.08 -5.82
C TYR A 17 -11.28 -1.14 -5.20
N GLY A 18 -10.70 -1.67 -4.14
CA GLY A 18 -11.26 -2.77 -3.34
C GLY A 18 -11.03 -4.16 -3.92
N LYS A 19 -10.03 -4.36 -4.80
CA LYS A 19 -9.68 -5.72 -5.23
C LYS A 19 -9.17 -6.53 -4.04
N VAL A 20 -9.51 -7.82 -4.06
CA VAL A 20 -9.06 -8.78 -3.06
C VAL A 20 -7.52 -8.88 -3.08
N PRO A 21 -6.83 -8.67 -1.95
CA PRO A 21 -5.40 -8.89 -1.84
C PRO A 21 -5.00 -10.32 -2.21
N TYR A 22 -3.83 -10.50 -2.81
CA TYR A 22 -3.32 -11.81 -3.27
C TYR A 22 -4.34 -12.58 -4.14
N PRO A 23 -4.77 -12.00 -5.29
CA PRO A 23 -5.85 -12.57 -6.09
C PRO A 23 -5.51 -13.99 -6.57
N GLY A 24 -6.46 -14.90 -6.37
CA GLY A 24 -6.34 -16.31 -6.80
C GLY A 24 -5.52 -17.20 -5.86
N MET A 25 -5.08 -16.70 -4.70
CA MET A 25 -4.36 -17.50 -3.70
C MET A 25 -5.25 -17.82 -2.50
N ALA A 26 -5.18 -19.06 -2.01
CA ALA A 26 -5.76 -19.43 -0.72
C ALA A 26 -4.91 -18.90 0.44
N GLY A 27 -5.50 -18.72 1.62
CA GLY A 27 -4.81 -18.16 2.79
C GLY A 27 -3.53 -18.92 3.19
N SER A 28 -3.52 -20.25 3.07
CA SER A 28 -2.33 -21.07 3.32
C SER A 28 -1.20 -20.81 2.30
N GLU A 29 -1.55 -20.59 1.03
CA GLU A 29 -0.58 -20.25 -0.01
C GLU A 29 0.00 -18.86 0.22
N VAL A 30 -0.83 -17.90 0.63
CA VAL A 30 -0.39 -16.55 1.00
C VAL A 30 0.63 -16.61 2.14
N LEU A 31 0.33 -17.36 3.21
CA LEU A 31 1.25 -17.53 4.35
C LEU A 31 2.61 -18.08 3.89
N GLN A 32 2.63 -19.19 3.13
CA GLN A 32 3.87 -19.77 2.62
C GLN A 32 4.66 -18.81 1.73
N MET A 33 3.96 -18.04 0.89
CA MET A 33 4.56 -17.07 -0.01
C MET A 33 5.24 -15.93 0.78
N VAL A 34 4.55 -15.42 1.81
CA VAL A 34 5.05 -14.36 2.69
C VAL A 34 6.24 -14.83 3.53
N GLU A 35 6.20 -16.05 4.07
CA GLU A 35 7.29 -16.66 4.84
C GLU A 35 8.58 -16.82 4.02
N LYS A 36 8.43 -17.14 2.71
CA LYS A 36 9.53 -17.19 1.72
C LYS A 36 10.07 -15.81 1.33
N GLY A 37 9.57 -14.73 1.96
CA GLY A 37 10.04 -13.37 1.72
C GLY A 37 9.42 -12.68 0.49
N ARG A 38 8.48 -13.33 -0.20
CA ARG A 38 7.77 -12.72 -1.34
C ARG A 38 6.65 -11.80 -0.86
N ARG A 39 6.26 -10.83 -1.69
CA ARG A 39 5.20 -9.85 -1.40
C ARG A 39 4.26 -9.73 -2.60
N MET A 40 3.12 -9.06 -2.40
CA MET A 40 2.23 -8.72 -3.53
C MET A 40 3.02 -7.91 -4.56
N SER A 41 2.81 -8.21 -5.83
CA SER A 41 3.37 -7.42 -6.92
C SER A 41 2.72 -6.04 -6.97
N LYS A 42 3.44 -5.07 -7.56
CA LYS A 42 2.88 -3.75 -7.86
C LYS A 42 1.59 -3.93 -8.67
N PRO A 43 0.46 -3.31 -8.27
CA PRO A 43 -0.75 -3.37 -9.07
C PRO A 43 -0.54 -2.71 -10.44
N THR A 44 -0.86 -3.42 -11.51
CA THR A 44 -0.75 -2.91 -12.90
C THR A 44 -2.10 -2.80 -13.62
N SER A 45 -3.17 -3.35 -13.03
CA SER A 45 -4.49 -3.45 -13.66
C SER A 45 -5.54 -2.54 -13.00
N GLY A 46 -5.09 -1.47 -12.35
CA GLY A 46 -5.96 -0.42 -11.79
C GLY A 46 -6.22 0.69 -12.80
N PRO A 47 -7.23 1.56 -12.55
CA PRO A 47 -7.50 2.71 -13.41
C PRO A 47 -6.47 3.85 -13.24
N ILE A 48 -5.63 3.77 -12.20
CA ILE A 48 -4.54 4.71 -11.92
C ILE A 48 -3.21 3.96 -11.98
N GLU A 49 -2.21 4.56 -12.62
CA GLU A 49 -0.84 4.08 -12.54
C GLU A 49 -0.31 4.29 -11.12
N VAL A 50 0.11 3.22 -10.46
CA VAL A 50 0.63 3.30 -9.09
C VAL A 50 2.05 3.88 -9.15
N PRO A 51 2.36 5.00 -8.46
CA PRO A 51 3.73 5.51 -8.42
C PRO A 51 4.66 4.58 -7.64
N ASP A 52 5.93 4.52 -8.03
CA ASP A 52 6.92 3.67 -7.36
C ASP A 52 7.08 4.03 -5.87
N SER A 53 7.03 5.31 -5.53
CA SER A 53 7.11 5.79 -4.15
C SER A 53 5.99 5.23 -3.25
N TYR A 54 4.77 5.07 -3.80
CA TYR A 54 3.63 4.48 -3.11
C TYR A 54 3.85 2.98 -2.88
N PHE A 55 4.23 2.26 -3.95
CA PHE A 55 4.51 0.83 -3.85
C PHE A 55 5.69 0.52 -2.92
N ASP A 56 6.73 1.34 -2.93
CA ASP A 56 7.85 1.25 -2.00
C ASP A 56 7.40 1.46 -0.55
N LYS A 57 6.37 2.27 -0.28
CA LYS A 57 5.81 2.37 1.08
C LYS A 57 5.07 1.10 1.46
N MET A 58 4.29 0.52 0.55
CA MET A 58 3.64 -0.78 0.78
C MET A 58 4.68 -1.86 1.12
N LEU A 59 5.78 -1.94 0.36
CA LEU A 59 6.86 -2.88 0.63
C LEU A 59 7.52 -2.66 2.00
N LYS A 60 7.71 -1.41 2.44
CA LYS A 60 8.21 -1.10 3.78
C LYS A 60 7.22 -1.52 4.87
N CYS A 61 5.92 -1.32 4.68
CA CYS A 61 4.88 -1.81 5.59
C CYS A 61 4.93 -3.33 5.75
N TRP A 62 5.32 -4.04 4.69
CA TRP A 62 5.46 -5.50 4.69
C TRP A 62 6.87 -6.00 4.97
N ASN A 63 7.72 -5.22 5.63
CA ASN A 63 9.02 -5.73 6.05
C ASN A 63 8.84 -6.94 7.00
N ARG A 64 9.68 -7.97 6.80
CA ARG A 64 9.72 -9.16 7.67
C ARG A 64 9.98 -8.75 9.12
N SER A 65 10.97 -7.90 9.34
CA SER A 65 11.29 -7.30 10.61
C SER A 65 10.21 -6.26 11.00
N PRO A 66 9.51 -6.42 12.15
CA PRO A 66 8.54 -5.43 12.61
C PRO A 66 9.14 -4.08 12.95
N GLU A 67 10.38 -4.03 13.43
CA GLU A 67 11.10 -2.82 13.79
C GLU A 67 11.39 -1.93 12.57
N ASP A 68 11.72 -2.55 11.43
CA ASP A 68 11.97 -1.89 10.15
C ASP A 68 10.70 -1.34 9.46
N ARG A 69 9.51 -1.70 9.96
CA ARG A 69 8.25 -1.14 9.43
C ARG A 69 8.10 0.32 9.86
N PRO A 70 7.58 1.20 9.00
CA PRO A 70 7.39 2.61 9.35
C PRO A 70 6.42 2.76 10.53
N THR A 71 6.46 3.93 11.19
CA THR A 71 5.40 4.32 12.13
C THR A 71 4.23 4.90 11.37
N PHE A 72 3.04 4.94 11.98
CA PHE A 72 1.90 5.66 11.41
C PHE A 72 2.17 7.16 11.24
N GLU A 73 2.97 7.75 12.13
CA GLU A 73 3.45 9.13 11.99
C GLU A 73 4.28 9.31 10.71
N SER A 74 5.24 8.42 10.45
CA SER A 74 6.03 8.46 9.21
C SER A 74 5.17 8.22 7.96
N LEU A 75 4.17 7.34 8.04
CA LEU A 75 3.21 7.12 6.95
C LEU A 75 2.34 8.34 6.70
N ARG A 76 1.87 9.01 7.75
CA ARG A 76 1.11 10.25 7.67
C ARG A 76 1.91 11.34 6.95
N TYR A 77 3.14 11.61 7.38
CA TYR A 77 4.01 12.58 6.72
C TYR A 77 4.25 12.24 5.25
N PHE A 78 4.46 10.96 4.94
CA PHE A 78 4.58 10.53 3.55
C PHE A 78 3.35 10.92 2.72
N PHE A 79 2.14 10.69 3.22
CA PHE A 79 0.92 11.01 2.47
C PHE A 79 0.62 12.51 2.42
N ASP A 80 0.90 13.27 3.48
CA ASP A 80 0.73 14.73 3.50
C ASP A 80 1.55 15.38 2.37
N ASP A 81 2.79 14.92 2.15
CA ASP A 81 3.65 15.40 1.06
C ASP A 81 3.31 14.77 -0.30
N TYR A 82 2.76 13.56 -0.31
CA TYR A 82 2.44 12.81 -1.53
C TYR A 82 1.42 13.55 -2.40
N PHE A 83 0.36 14.11 -1.81
CA PHE A 83 -0.68 14.83 -2.56
C PHE A 83 -0.16 16.10 -3.23
N VAL A 84 0.78 16.81 -2.60
CA VAL A 84 1.43 18.00 -3.18
C VAL A 84 2.23 17.63 -4.45
N SER A 85 2.73 16.39 -4.53
CA SER A 85 3.59 15.94 -5.64
C SER A 85 2.84 15.25 -6.80
N ILE A 86 1.63 14.74 -6.58
CA ILE A 86 0.89 13.93 -7.56
C ILE A 86 -0.18 14.76 -8.31
N GLU A 87 -0.84 15.74 -7.66
CA GLU A 87 -1.85 16.59 -8.31
C GLU A 87 -1.84 18.02 -7.75
N PRO A 88 -1.33 19.04 -8.47
CA PRO A 88 -1.50 20.44 -8.09
C PRO A 88 -2.96 20.95 -8.22
N ASN A 89 -3.89 20.12 -8.72
CA ASN A 89 -5.26 20.51 -9.11
C ASN A 89 -6.37 19.67 -8.44
N TYR A 90 -6.10 18.99 -7.32
CA TYR A 90 -7.18 18.41 -6.53
C TYR A 90 -8.15 19.54 -6.12
N ARG A 91 -9.37 19.54 -6.66
CA ARG A 91 -10.43 20.45 -6.26
C ARG A 91 -11.29 19.73 -5.24
N ASP A 92 -11.49 20.38 -4.09
CA ASP A 92 -12.39 19.87 -3.08
C ASP A 92 -13.79 19.65 -3.68
N MET A 93 -14.35 18.47 -3.44
CA MET A 93 -15.69 18.10 -3.89
C MET A 93 -16.79 18.98 -3.27
N ASP A 94 -16.46 19.76 -2.25
CA ASP A 94 -17.34 20.76 -1.62
C ASP A 94 -17.42 22.08 -2.42
N GLU A 95 -16.63 22.25 -3.49
CA GLU A 95 -16.68 23.40 -4.40
C GLU A 95 -17.47 23.15 -5.71
N MET A 96 -18.28 22.08 -5.77
CA MET A 96 -19.27 21.81 -6.83
C MET A 96 -20.71 22.05 -6.35
#